data_AF-A0A2E0XWI9-F1
#
_entry.id   AF-A0A2E0XWI9-F1
#
_cell.length_a   1.000
_cell.length_b   1.000
_cell.length_c   1.000
_cell.angle_alpha   90.00
_cell.angle_beta   90.00
_cell.angle_gamma   90.00
#
_symmetry.space_group_name_H-M   'P 1'
#
loop_
_entity.id
_entity.type
_entity.pdbx_description
1 polymer ?
#
loop_
_entity_poly.entity_id
_entity_poly.type
_entity_poly.pdbx_seq_one_letter_code
_entity_poly.pdbx_strand_id
1 'polypeptide(L)'
;MLNMPLILAVLWVPLQAQAPEKTPVDADGAAKAPARAPLLTEGTIITDVQGVMYRDSNSPLWRFRVDPSSDERRGRLREFVLLPCRLLEEMEMKADSAQPGEAIFNLSGEVLNYGRENWLLPQHVEWITTHAERNEPDEVPDDPSSEVRSGDPSGQPEASTSPSESGEDPWDEDEATNRDQGDSIADIVASLQQSVGPLRRSIDTGETTASVSGPREGQLLVSRRGRLGRGPTGAWVWVQDSDVNGLSDPSLILLPSRKTAELEAYGGYGWLGQPMLISGEVFTYRGRHFLRPTAWKIVRERPNLIR
;
A
#
# COMPACT_ATOMS: atom_id res chain seq x y z
N MET A 1 -33.29 26.64 58.41
CA MET A 1 -32.76 27.94 57.96
C MET A 1 -32.17 27.71 56.57
N LEU A 2 -32.99 27.78 55.52
CA LEU A 2 -33.14 28.91 54.58
C LEU A 2 -31.82 29.27 53.87
N ASN A 3 -31.66 28.93 52.59
CA ASN A 3 -31.86 29.80 51.39
C ASN A 3 -30.56 30.60 51.09
N MET A 4 -29.90 30.59 49.93
CA MET A 4 -30.37 30.80 48.54
C MET A 4 -29.29 30.33 47.52
N PRO A 5 -29.66 30.10 46.25
CA PRO A 5 -28.77 29.87 45.11
C PRO A 5 -28.35 31.18 44.42
N LEU A 6 -27.11 31.26 43.92
CA LEU A 6 -26.67 32.36 43.06
C LEU A 6 -26.75 31.95 41.58
N ILE A 7 -27.71 32.54 40.90
CA ILE A 7 -27.89 32.56 39.44
C ILE A 7 -26.96 33.64 38.88
N LEU A 8 -26.17 33.35 37.84
CA LEU A 8 -25.54 34.41 37.05
C LEU A 8 -25.62 34.14 35.53
N ALA A 9 -26.56 34.87 34.93
CA ALA A 9 -26.54 35.56 33.64
C ALA A 9 -25.91 34.88 32.40
N VAL A 10 -26.83 34.44 31.53
CA VAL A 10 -26.69 34.34 30.08
C VAL A 10 -26.42 35.74 29.50
N LEU A 11 -25.31 35.91 28.76
CA LEU A 11 -25.13 37.05 27.85
C LEU A 11 -25.21 36.55 26.41
N TRP A 12 -26.37 36.83 25.83
CA TRP A 12 -26.73 36.66 24.43
C TRP A 12 -26.19 37.88 23.66
N VAL A 13 -25.27 37.67 22.72
CA VAL A 13 -24.86 38.70 21.76
C VAL A 13 -25.59 38.42 20.44
N PRO A 14 -26.43 39.33 19.93
CA PRO A 14 -27.03 39.18 18.62
C PRO A 14 -26.14 39.80 17.54
N LEU A 15 -26.00 39.03 16.46
CA LEU A 15 -26.20 39.44 15.07
C LEU A 15 -25.42 40.68 14.58
N GLN A 16 -24.39 40.44 13.77
CA GLN A 16 -24.06 41.36 12.69
C GLN A 16 -23.80 40.57 11.41
N ALA A 17 -24.80 40.59 10.53
CA ALA A 17 -24.69 40.18 9.16
C ALA A 17 -23.78 41.18 8.42
N GLN A 18 -22.71 40.67 7.81
CA GLN A 18 -21.97 41.37 6.77
C GLN A 18 -21.79 40.43 5.58
N ALA A 19 -22.50 40.74 4.51
CA ALA A 19 -22.17 40.46 3.12
C ALA A 19 -22.86 41.57 2.30
N PRO A 20 -22.45 41.87 1.05
CA PRO A 20 -21.41 41.24 0.24
C PRO A 20 -20.41 42.26 -0.36
N GLU A 21 -19.24 41.80 -0.82
CA GLU A 21 -18.53 42.27 -2.03
C GLU A 21 -17.03 42.01 -1.90
N LYS A 22 -16.55 41.05 -2.69
CA LYS A 22 -15.54 41.27 -3.73
C LYS A 22 -15.30 39.92 -4.40
N THR A 23 -15.82 39.79 -5.60
CA THR A 23 -15.38 38.83 -6.61
C THR A 23 -13.87 39.01 -6.83
N PRO A 24 -13.02 38.00 -6.57
CA PRO A 24 -11.72 37.96 -7.20
C PRO A 24 -11.89 37.43 -8.62
N VAL A 25 -11.27 38.16 -9.53
CA VAL A 25 -11.07 37.84 -10.94
C VAL A 25 -10.37 36.48 -11.04
N ASP A 26 -11.06 35.47 -11.57
CA ASP A 26 -10.48 34.18 -11.93
C ASP A 26 -9.57 34.36 -13.15
N ALA A 27 -8.28 34.52 -12.89
CA ALA A 27 -7.21 34.43 -13.87
C ALA A 27 -6.03 33.71 -13.24
N ASP A 28 -6.12 32.39 -13.10
CA ASP A 28 -4.94 31.54 -13.28
C ASP A 28 -5.34 30.10 -13.55
N GLY A 29 -4.75 29.52 -14.60
CA GLY A 29 -4.90 28.12 -15.00
C GLY A 29 -4.15 27.19 -14.05
N ALA A 30 -4.47 27.25 -12.76
CA ALA A 30 -3.95 26.32 -11.78
C ALA A 30 -4.56 24.95 -12.07
N ALA A 31 -3.75 24.06 -12.67
CA ALA A 31 -4.02 22.64 -12.77
C ALA A 31 -4.54 22.14 -11.42
N LYS A 32 -5.85 21.87 -11.37
CA LYS A 32 -6.54 21.41 -10.16
C LYS A 32 -5.87 20.11 -9.73
N ALA A 33 -5.02 20.20 -8.71
CA ALA A 33 -4.39 19.03 -8.11
C ALA A 33 -5.45 17.95 -7.90
N PRO A 34 -5.19 16.68 -8.28
CA PRO A 34 -6.20 15.65 -8.26
C PRO A 34 -6.81 15.60 -6.86
N ALA A 35 -8.13 15.79 -6.79
CA ALA A 35 -8.86 15.82 -5.53
C ALA A 35 -8.62 14.49 -4.82
N ARG A 36 -7.83 14.53 -3.74
CA ARG A 36 -7.43 13.33 -2.99
C ARG A 36 -8.67 12.58 -2.52
N ALA A 37 -8.64 11.26 -2.68
CA ALA A 37 -9.69 10.40 -2.15
C ALA A 37 -9.85 10.65 -0.64
N PRO A 38 -11.09 10.73 -0.11
CA PRO A 38 -11.30 10.87 1.31
C PRO A 38 -10.71 9.66 2.05
N LEU A 39 -10.13 9.91 3.22
CA LEU A 39 -9.65 8.82 4.08
C LEU A 39 -10.86 8.09 4.67
N LEU A 40 -10.86 6.76 4.55
CA LEU A 40 -11.86 5.94 5.21
C LEU A 40 -11.59 5.83 6.70
N THR A 41 -12.55 5.32 7.46
CA THR A 41 -12.27 4.98 8.86
C THR A 41 -11.46 3.68 8.88
N GLU A 42 -10.39 3.62 9.66
CA GLU A 42 -9.64 2.39 9.85
C GLU A 42 -10.55 1.27 10.40
N GLY A 43 -10.40 0.07 9.87
CA GLY A 43 -11.27 -1.07 10.16
C GLY A 43 -12.52 -1.12 9.28
N THR A 44 -12.70 -0.19 8.32
CA THR A 44 -13.79 -0.29 7.33
C THR A 44 -13.60 -1.54 6.49
N ILE A 45 -14.60 -2.40 6.45
CA ILE A 45 -14.60 -3.56 5.56
C ILE A 45 -15.16 -3.18 4.20
N ILE A 46 -14.42 -3.50 3.15
CA ILE A 46 -14.91 -3.50 1.79
C ILE A 46 -15.26 -4.93 1.38
N THR A 47 -16.36 -5.08 0.66
CA THR A 47 -16.91 -6.36 0.24
C THR A 47 -17.18 -6.32 -1.24
N ASP A 48 -16.76 -7.38 -1.94
CA ASP A 48 -17.03 -7.67 -3.34
C ASP A 48 -16.80 -6.48 -4.27
N VAL A 49 -15.64 -5.84 -4.12
CA VAL A 49 -15.26 -4.70 -4.94
C VAL A 49 -14.46 -5.17 -6.13
N GLN A 50 -15.01 -4.95 -7.33
CA GLN A 50 -14.33 -5.22 -8.58
C GLN A 50 -13.33 -4.10 -8.91
N GLY A 51 -12.16 -4.49 -9.41
CA GLY A 51 -11.16 -3.53 -9.82
C GLY A 51 -9.94 -4.17 -10.44
N VAL A 52 -9.00 -3.31 -10.78
CA VAL A 52 -7.74 -3.70 -11.40
C VAL A 52 -6.61 -3.50 -10.41
N MET A 53 -5.73 -4.51 -10.34
CA MET A 53 -4.45 -4.38 -9.67
C MET A 53 -3.38 -3.90 -10.67
N TYR A 54 -2.64 -2.84 -10.31
CA TYR A 54 -1.55 -2.31 -11.12
C TYR A 54 -0.39 -1.88 -10.24
N ARG A 55 0.79 -1.79 -10.86
CA ARG A 55 2.00 -1.28 -10.24
C ARG A 55 2.36 0.04 -10.90
N ASP A 56 2.59 1.06 -10.09
CA ASP A 56 3.09 2.35 -10.59
C ASP A 56 4.59 2.24 -10.88
N SER A 57 5.09 2.81 -11.98
CA SER A 57 6.53 2.83 -12.28
C SER A 57 7.33 3.56 -11.19
N ASN A 58 6.70 4.50 -10.50
CA ASN A 58 7.31 5.30 -9.44
C ASN A 58 7.16 4.69 -8.04
N SER A 59 6.37 3.62 -7.89
CA SER A 59 6.11 3.00 -6.60
C SER A 59 6.16 1.49 -6.68
N PRO A 60 7.01 0.83 -5.87
CA PRO A 60 7.06 -0.62 -5.90
C PRO A 60 5.84 -1.30 -5.29
N LEU A 61 4.92 -0.52 -4.71
CA LEU A 61 3.71 -1.01 -4.07
C LEU A 61 2.61 -1.26 -5.11
N TRP A 62 1.90 -2.37 -4.92
CA TRP A 62 0.70 -2.66 -5.68
C TRP A 62 -0.45 -1.76 -5.25
N ARG A 63 -1.15 -1.23 -6.25
CA ARG A 63 -2.33 -0.39 -6.08
C ARG A 63 -3.53 -1.10 -6.70
N PHE A 64 -4.66 -0.97 -6.05
CA PHE A 64 -5.93 -1.49 -6.51
C PHE A 64 -6.85 -0.34 -6.87
N ARG A 65 -7.20 -0.24 -8.16
CA ARG A 65 -8.16 0.74 -8.65
C ARG A 65 -9.53 0.10 -8.73
N VAL A 66 -10.46 0.63 -7.96
CA VAL A 66 -11.86 0.19 -8.01
C VAL A 66 -12.48 0.63 -9.33
N ASP A 67 -13.18 -0.29 -10.00
CA ASP A 67 -13.94 0.03 -11.19
C ASP A 67 -15.10 0.96 -10.82
N PRO A 68 -15.21 2.16 -11.41
CA PRO A 68 -16.29 3.11 -11.11
C PRO A 68 -17.69 2.55 -11.36
N SER A 69 -17.85 1.52 -12.21
CA SER A 69 -19.13 0.87 -12.49
C SER A 69 -19.62 -0.01 -11.34
N SER A 70 -18.73 -0.47 -10.47
CA SER A 70 -19.06 -1.41 -9.38
C SER A 70 -19.72 -0.73 -8.18
N ASP A 71 -19.50 0.58 -7.96
CA ASP A 71 -20.03 1.27 -6.77
C ASP A 71 -20.22 2.79 -6.98
N GLU A 72 -21.41 3.19 -7.43
CA GLU A 72 -21.79 4.60 -7.62
C GLU A 72 -21.78 5.40 -6.30
N ARG A 73 -21.98 4.75 -5.14
CA ARG A 73 -21.99 5.41 -3.82
C ARG A 73 -20.59 5.67 -3.30
N ARG A 74 -19.60 4.86 -3.69
CA ARG A 74 -18.19 4.99 -3.30
C ARG A 74 -17.30 5.62 -4.36
N GLY A 75 -17.85 6.21 -5.43
CA GLY A 75 -17.12 6.76 -6.59
C GLY A 75 -16.02 7.82 -6.35
N ARG A 76 -15.69 8.15 -5.09
CA ARG A 76 -14.52 8.94 -4.67
C ARG A 76 -13.35 8.13 -4.09
N LEU A 77 -13.57 6.86 -3.73
CA LEU A 77 -12.58 5.95 -3.16
C LEU A 77 -12.04 5.07 -4.28
N ARG A 78 -11.24 5.67 -5.16
CA ARG A 78 -10.86 5.03 -6.43
C ARG A 78 -9.60 4.19 -6.33
N GLU A 79 -8.86 4.28 -5.24
CA GLU A 79 -7.54 3.67 -5.17
C GLU A 79 -7.15 3.30 -3.75
N PHE A 80 -6.64 2.09 -3.60
CA PHE A 80 -6.09 1.56 -2.37
C PHE A 80 -4.67 1.07 -2.59
N VAL A 81 -3.81 1.24 -1.59
CA VAL A 81 -2.49 0.61 -1.58
C VAL A 81 -2.63 -0.77 -0.95
N LEU A 82 -2.27 -1.83 -1.66
CA LEU A 82 -2.39 -3.19 -1.17
C LEU A 82 -1.28 -3.49 -0.14
N LEU A 83 -1.69 -4.09 0.98
CA LEU A 83 -0.77 -4.46 2.05
C LEU A 83 -0.11 -5.82 1.80
N PRO A 84 1.17 -5.96 2.19
CA PRO A 84 1.88 -7.24 2.15
C PRO A 84 1.17 -8.33 2.96
N CYS A 85 0.66 -9.32 2.26
CA CYS A 85 0.07 -10.55 2.80
C CYS A 85 0.16 -11.66 1.75
N ARG A 86 -0.14 -12.90 2.12
CA ARG A 86 -0.05 -14.02 1.18
C ARG A 86 -1.03 -13.89 0.01
N LEU A 87 -2.22 -13.37 0.26
CA LEU A 87 -3.21 -13.17 -0.81
C LEU A 87 -2.70 -12.18 -1.88
N LEU A 88 -1.95 -11.15 -1.48
CA LEU A 88 -1.31 -10.25 -2.44
C LEU A 88 -0.25 -10.99 -3.28
N GLU A 89 0.53 -11.89 -2.68
CA GLU A 89 1.49 -12.72 -3.43
C GLU A 89 0.79 -13.64 -4.45
N GLU A 90 -0.37 -14.21 -4.09
CA GLU A 90 -1.18 -15.00 -5.02
C GLU A 90 -1.78 -14.14 -6.15
N MET A 91 -2.18 -12.90 -5.86
CA MET A 91 -2.64 -11.94 -6.86
C MET A 91 -1.53 -11.58 -7.85
N GLU A 92 -0.32 -11.33 -7.34
CA GLU A 92 0.85 -11.02 -8.17
C GLU A 92 1.14 -12.13 -9.17
N MET A 93 1.20 -13.37 -8.69
CA MET A 93 1.43 -14.54 -9.56
C MET A 93 0.37 -14.66 -10.66
N LYS A 94 -0.90 -14.37 -10.35
CA LYS A 94 -1.99 -14.37 -11.35
C LYS A 94 -1.88 -13.20 -12.32
N ALA A 95 -1.55 -12.01 -11.83
CA ALA A 95 -1.39 -10.82 -12.67
C ALA A 95 -0.22 -10.97 -13.66
N ASP A 96 0.90 -11.55 -13.20
CA ASP A 96 2.04 -11.87 -14.06
C ASP A 96 1.68 -12.93 -15.11
N SER A 97 0.83 -13.89 -14.76
CA SER A 97 0.35 -14.94 -15.68
C SER A 97 -0.67 -14.46 -16.70
N ALA A 98 -1.38 -13.34 -16.43
CA ALA A 98 -2.47 -12.85 -17.26
C ALA A 98 -1.99 -11.99 -18.45
N GLN A 99 -0.69 -11.70 -18.59
CA GLN A 99 -0.19 -10.82 -19.64
C GLN A 99 -0.53 -11.36 -21.05
N PRO A 100 -1.05 -10.51 -21.95
CA PRO A 100 -1.13 -9.04 -21.87
C PRO A 100 -2.45 -8.45 -21.33
N GLY A 101 -3.32 -9.25 -20.69
CA GLY A 101 -4.59 -8.80 -20.13
C GLY A 101 -4.47 -8.09 -18.78
N GLU A 102 -5.25 -7.03 -18.59
CA GLU A 102 -5.42 -6.34 -17.30
C GLU A 102 -6.10 -7.31 -16.32
N ALA A 103 -5.42 -7.71 -15.24
CA ALA A 103 -5.95 -8.68 -14.30
C ALA A 103 -7.04 -8.05 -13.42
N ILE A 104 -8.29 -8.43 -13.69
CA ILE A 104 -9.47 -7.96 -12.97
C ILE A 104 -9.72 -8.87 -11.76
N PHE A 105 -9.82 -8.27 -10.58
CA PHE A 105 -10.08 -8.98 -9.34
C PHE A 105 -11.36 -8.46 -8.69
N ASN A 106 -12.09 -9.38 -8.07
CA ASN A 106 -13.10 -9.06 -7.08
C ASN A 106 -12.47 -9.22 -5.69
N LEU A 107 -12.43 -8.16 -4.90
CA LEU A 107 -11.64 -8.10 -3.67
C LEU A 107 -12.49 -7.65 -2.48
N SER A 108 -12.34 -8.39 -1.38
CA SER A 108 -12.86 -8.00 -0.06
C SER A 108 -11.70 -7.92 0.93
N GLY A 109 -11.80 -6.98 1.87
CA GLY A 109 -10.72 -6.74 2.81
C GLY A 109 -10.99 -5.62 3.78
N GLU A 110 -10.02 -5.39 4.65
CA GLU A 110 -10.06 -4.35 5.67
C GLU A 110 -9.23 -3.15 5.25
N VAL A 111 -9.82 -1.96 5.36
CA VAL A 111 -9.12 -0.70 5.11
C VAL A 111 -8.39 -0.25 6.36
N LEU A 112 -7.09 -0.02 6.20
CA LEU A 112 -6.19 0.51 7.20
C LEU A 112 -5.74 1.91 6.82
N ASN A 113 -5.46 2.74 7.83
CA ASN A 113 -5.05 4.11 7.62
C ASN A 113 -3.61 4.29 8.07
N TYR A 114 -2.78 4.85 7.21
CA TYR A 114 -1.44 5.21 7.58
C TYR A 114 -0.99 6.45 6.79
N GLY A 115 -0.64 7.50 7.52
CA GLY A 115 -0.35 8.81 6.95
C GLY A 115 -1.57 9.40 6.24
N ARG A 116 -1.47 9.55 4.92
CA ARG A 116 -2.49 10.18 4.05
C ARG A 116 -3.04 9.23 2.99
N GLU A 117 -2.81 7.94 3.13
CA GLU A 117 -3.22 6.92 2.16
C GLU A 117 -4.16 5.91 2.83
N ASN A 118 -5.12 5.41 2.04
CA ASN A 118 -5.93 4.25 2.41
C ASN A 118 -5.17 2.99 1.98
N TRP A 119 -4.82 2.18 2.95
CA TRP A 119 -4.21 0.88 2.75
C TRP A 119 -5.29 -0.19 2.83
N LEU A 120 -5.15 -1.25 2.07
CA LEU A 120 -6.12 -2.32 2.02
C LEU A 120 -5.42 -3.63 2.30
N LEU A 121 -5.91 -4.34 3.31
CA LEU A 121 -5.49 -5.69 3.65
C LEU A 121 -6.47 -6.67 2.98
N PRO A 122 -6.09 -7.33 1.88
CA PRO A 122 -6.92 -8.34 1.25
C PRO A 122 -7.24 -9.47 2.25
N GLN A 123 -8.50 -9.89 2.27
CA GLN A 123 -8.96 -11.04 3.06
C GLN A 123 -9.63 -12.10 2.19
N HIS A 124 -10.26 -11.69 1.10
CA HIS A 124 -10.82 -12.59 0.08
C HIS A 124 -10.57 -12.00 -1.30
N VAL A 125 -10.18 -12.87 -2.24
CA VAL A 125 -9.85 -12.47 -3.62
C VAL A 125 -10.38 -13.51 -4.58
N GLU A 126 -11.16 -13.04 -5.55
CA GLU A 126 -11.58 -13.83 -6.70
C GLU A 126 -11.01 -13.20 -7.97
N TRP A 127 -10.44 -14.04 -8.83
CA TRP A 127 -9.92 -13.59 -10.11
C TRP A 127 -11.00 -13.77 -11.17
N ILE A 128 -11.35 -12.70 -11.86
CA ILE A 128 -12.37 -12.72 -12.90
C ILE A 128 -11.66 -12.94 -14.23
N THR A 129 -11.69 -14.17 -14.73
CA THR A 129 -11.24 -14.49 -16.10
C THR A 129 -12.40 -14.31 -17.07
N THR A 130 -12.20 -13.61 -18.18
CA THR A 130 -13.16 -13.46 -19.28
C THR A 130 -13.28 -14.76 -20.11
N HIS A 131 -13.41 -15.91 -19.45
CA HIS A 131 -13.43 -17.24 -20.09
C HIS A 131 -14.81 -17.92 -20.06
N ALA A 132 -15.88 -17.12 -19.95
CA ALA A 132 -17.23 -17.60 -20.18
C ALA A 132 -17.70 -17.39 -21.63
N GLU A 133 -16.84 -16.96 -22.56
CA GLU A 133 -17.04 -17.30 -23.97
C GLU A 133 -16.50 -18.71 -24.17
N ARG A 134 -17.30 -19.69 -23.71
CA ARG A 134 -17.23 -21.03 -24.28
C ARG A 134 -17.60 -20.84 -25.74
N ASN A 135 -16.59 -20.71 -26.60
CA ASN A 135 -16.73 -21.13 -27.99
C ASN A 135 -17.05 -22.62 -27.90
N GLU A 136 -18.32 -22.96 -27.69
CA GLU A 136 -18.80 -24.25 -28.14
C GLU A 136 -18.52 -24.20 -29.63
N PRO A 137 -17.58 -25.00 -30.16
CA PRO A 137 -17.54 -25.15 -31.60
C PRO A 137 -18.94 -25.64 -31.97
N ASP A 138 -19.63 -24.89 -32.82
CA ASP A 138 -20.79 -25.36 -33.59
C ASP A 138 -20.33 -26.46 -34.60
N GLU A 139 -19.41 -27.33 -34.18
CA GLU A 139 -19.15 -28.60 -34.83
C GLU A 139 -20.30 -29.52 -34.43
N VAL A 140 -21.40 -29.37 -35.16
CA VAL A 140 -22.28 -30.49 -35.47
C VAL A 140 -21.35 -31.64 -35.85
N PRO A 141 -21.40 -32.81 -35.18
CA PRO A 141 -20.54 -33.93 -35.52
C PRO A 141 -20.65 -34.22 -37.03
N ASP A 142 -19.57 -33.95 -37.76
CA ASP A 142 -19.50 -34.32 -39.17
C ASP A 142 -19.61 -35.85 -39.25
N ASP A 143 -20.60 -36.28 -40.01
CA ASP A 143 -20.89 -37.67 -40.31
C ASP A 143 -19.58 -38.33 -40.84
N PRO A 144 -19.15 -39.50 -40.33
CA PRO A 144 -17.88 -40.16 -40.69
C PRO A 144 -17.81 -40.65 -42.16
N SER A 145 -18.64 -40.13 -43.06
CA SER A 145 -18.82 -40.57 -44.43
C SER A 145 -18.05 -39.74 -45.47
N SER A 146 -17.29 -38.71 -45.08
CA SER A 146 -16.62 -37.81 -46.03
C SER A 146 -15.13 -38.13 -46.17
N GLU A 147 -14.82 -39.19 -46.91
CA GLU A 147 -13.50 -39.31 -47.56
C GLU A 147 -13.32 -38.15 -48.55
N VAL A 148 -12.10 -37.58 -48.65
CA VAL A 148 -11.34 -37.36 -49.91
C VAL A 148 -10.34 -36.17 -49.84
N ARG A 149 -9.07 -36.54 -50.05
CA ARG A 149 -7.92 -35.83 -50.69
C ARG A 149 -7.18 -34.69 -49.98
N SER A 150 -6.01 -35.09 -49.48
CA SER A 150 -4.65 -34.62 -49.85
C SER A 150 -4.52 -33.32 -50.67
N GLY A 151 -3.83 -32.34 -50.09
CA GLY A 151 -3.27 -31.18 -50.79
C GLY A 151 -2.14 -30.54 -49.97
N ASP A 152 -0.92 -30.76 -50.45
CA ASP A 152 0.35 -30.12 -50.05
C ASP A 152 0.28 -28.58 -50.15
N PRO A 153 1.01 -27.83 -49.29
CA PRO A 153 1.87 -26.83 -49.90
C PRO A 153 3.25 -26.69 -49.24
N SER A 154 4.25 -27.03 -50.05
CA SER A 154 5.60 -26.49 -50.04
C SER A 154 5.59 -24.97 -50.30
N GLY A 155 6.29 -24.16 -49.51
CA GLY A 155 6.42 -22.72 -49.80
C GLY A 155 7.22 -21.90 -48.79
N GLN A 156 8.54 -22.04 -48.81
CA GLN A 156 9.49 -20.99 -48.39
C GLN A 156 9.66 -20.02 -49.59
N PRO A 157 9.79 -18.69 -49.39
CA PRO A 157 11.16 -18.15 -49.34
C PRO A 157 11.36 -16.90 -48.46
N GLU A 158 12.65 -16.63 -48.29
CA GLU A 158 13.39 -15.54 -47.67
C GLU A 158 13.00 -14.13 -48.14
N ALA A 159 13.14 -13.12 -47.27
CA ALA A 159 13.60 -11.79 -47.68
C ALA A 159 14.11 -10.95 -46.49
N SER A 160 15.37 -10.57 -46.61
CA SER A 160 16.16 -9.63 -45.83
C SER A 160 15.57 -8.22 -45.73
N THR A 161 15.68 -7.56 -44.58
CA THR A 161 15.94 -6.10 -44.52
C THR A 161 16.56 -5.67 -43.18
N SER A 162 17.86 -5.37 -43.22
CA SER A 162 18.49 -4.25 -42.47
C SER A 162 18.96 -3.28 -43.57
N PRO A 163 18.99 -1.94 -43.41
CA PRO A 163 19.77 -1.28 -42.35
C PRO A 163 19.26 0.14 -41.92
N SER A 164 20.04 0.74 -41.01
CA SER A 164 20.24 2.20 -40.81
C SER A 164 19.11 3.03 -40.19
N GLU A 165 19.40 3.72 -39.08
CA GLU A 165 19.72 5.15 -39.15
C GLU A 165 20.30 5.66 -37.82
N SER A 166 21.50 6.20 -37.95
CA SER A 166 22.21 7.03 -36.99
C SER A 166 21.54 8.40 -36.88
N GLY A 167 20.92 8.69 -35.75
CA GLY A 167 20.55 10.04 -35.34
C GLY A 167 21.51 10.54 -34.28
N GLU A 168 22.55 11.26 -34.73
CA GLU A 168 23.34 12.13 -33.88
C GLU A 168 22.52 13.39 -33.64
N ASP A 169 22.19 13.68 -32.38
CA ASP A 169 21.52 14.93 -31.99
C ASP A 169 22.48 15.72 -31.08
N PRO A 170 23.06 16.83 -31.59
CA PRO A 170 23.90 17.74 -30.84
C PRO A 170 23.03 18.77 -30.14
N TRP A 171 22.85 18.62 -28.82
CA TRP A 171 22.20 19.62 -27.99
C TRP A 171 23.23 20.32 -27.11
N ASP A 172 23.63 21.48 -27.65
CA ASP A 172 23.95 22.74 -27.00
C ASP A 172 24.22 22.74 -25.49
N GLU A 173 25.49 23.02 -25.19
CA GLU A 173 25.93 23.62 -23.95
C GLU A 173 25.33 25.02 -23.83
N ASP A 174 24.37 25.23 -22.93
CA ASP A 174 24.09 26.58 -22.43
C ASP A 174 23.51 26.61 -21.01
N GLU A 175 24.03 27.60 -20.28
CA GLU A 175 23.50 28.20 -19.05
C GLU A 175 23.50 27.38 -17.75
N ALA A 176 24.68 27.34 -17.15
CA ALA A 176 24.86 27.32 -15.70
C ALA A 176 24.17 28.53 -15.04
N THR A 177 22.85 28.43 -14.84
CA THR A 177 22.13 29.29 -13.91
C THR A 177 22.52 28.89 -12.50
N ASN A 178 23.42 29.69 -11.94
CA ASN A 178 23.80 29.71 -10.53
C ASN A 178 22.58 30.18 -9.71
N ARG A 179 21.57 29.32 -9.60
CA ARG A 179 20.42 29.52 -8.73
C ARG A 179 20.79 29.00 -7.35
N ASP A 180 20.74 29.93 -6.43
CA ASP A 180 20.78 29.81 -4.98
C ASP A 180 19.93 28.61 -4.49
N GLN A 181 20.51 27.41 -4.47
CA GLN A 181 19.91 26.16 -3.95
C GLN A 181 20.11 26.06 -2.43
N GLY A 182 19.75 27.12 -1.72
CA GLY A 182 19.72 27.17 -0.26
C GLY A 182 18.53 26.41 0.37
N ASP A 183 17.63 25.86 -0.45
CA ASP A 183 16.60 24.92 0.00
C ASP A 183 17.28 23.59 0.32
N SER A 184 17.58 23.45 1.61
CA SER A 184 18.47 22.45 2.19
C SER A 184 18.17 21.04 1.66
N ILE A 185 19.22 20.32 1.30
CA ILE A 185 19.19 18.86 1.07
C ILE A 185 18.40 18.15 2.19
N ALA A 186 18.40 18.68 3.40
CA ALA A 186 17.57 18.22 4.51
C ALA A 186 16.06 18.24 4.23
N ASP A 187 15.51 19.29 3.60
CA ASP A 187 14.09 19.40 3.26
C ASP A 187 13.73 18.52 2.07
N ILE A 188 14.63 18.39 1.09
CA ILE A 188 14.49 17.46 -0.03
C ILE A 188 14.51 16.01 0.49
N VAL A 189 15.45 15.66 1.36
CA VAL A 189 15.55 14.34 1.99
C VAL A 189 14.36 14.09 2.91
N ALA A 190 13.88 15.08 3.67
CA ALA A 190 12.69 14.96 4.49
C ALA A 190 11.43 14.74 3.64
N SER A 191 11.27 15.49 2.54
CA SER A 191 10.18 15.35 1.57
C SER A 191 10.24 14.01 0.84
N LEU A 192 11.43 13.53 0.45
CA LEU A 192 11.64 12.21 -0.14
C LEU A 192 11.40 11.09 0.89
N GLN A 193 11.83 11.24 2.14
CA GLN A 193 11.54 10.27 3.20
C GLN A 193 10.03 10.23 3.53
N GLN A 194 9.36 11.38 3.49
CA GLN A 194 7.93 11.51 3.76
C GLN A 194 7.06 11.03 2.59
N SER A 195 7.54 11.15 1.35
CA SER A 195 6.83 10.70 0.13
C SER A 195 7.11 9.24 -0.23
N VAL A 196 8.32 8.74 0.04
CA VAL A 196 8.70 7.37 -0.32
C VAL A 196 8.26 6.36 0.72
N GLY A 197 7.95 6.70 1.97
CA GLY A 197 7.36 5.75 2.91
C GLY A 197 8.29 4.57 3.29
N PRO A 198 8.55 4.33 4.58
CA PRO A 198 9.47 3.28 5.03
C PRO A 198 9.24 1.88 4.46
N LEU A 199 7.98 1.53 4.17
CA LEU A 199 7.60 0.22 3.65
C LEU A 199 8.04 0.01 2.18
N ARG A 200 8.07 1.07 1.35
CA ARG A 200 8.33 0.94 -0.09
C ARG A 200 9.67 0.28 -0.38
N ARG A 201 10.71 0.69 0.35
CA ARG A 201 12.06 0.14 0.18
C ARG A 201 12.18 -1.27 0.75
N SER A 202 11.38 -1.61 1.77
CA SER A 202 11.47 -2.90 2.45
C SER A 202 10.83 -4.05 1.70
N ILE A 203 9.86 -3.77 0.83
CA ILE A 203 9.25 -4.79 -0.03
C ILE A 203 10.17 -5.10 -1.22
N ASP A 204 10.88 -4.09 -1.71
CA ASP A 204 11.52 -4.14 -3.02
C ASP A 204 12.95 -4.67 -3.03
N THR A 205 13.61 -4.84 -1.86
CA THR A 205 15.04 -5.18 -1.84
C THR A 205 15.36 -6.54 -2.44
N GLY A 206 14.36 -7.40 -2.76
CA GLY A 206 14.56 -8.60 -3.59
C GLY A 206 15.54 -9.65 -3.06
N GLU A 207 16.22 -9.38 -1.95
CA GLU A 207 17.13 -10.28 -1.30
C GLU A 207 16.27 -11.33 -0.62
N THR A 208 16.11 -12.43 -1.34
CA THR A 208 15.53 -13.70 -0.90
C THR A 208 16.40 -14.23 0.23
N THR A 209 16.26 -13.64 1.42
CA THR A 209 16.80 -14.24 2.64
C THR A 209 16.12 -15.59 2.80
N ALA A 210 16.91 -16.65 2.96
CA ALA A 210 16.42 -18.02 3.13
C ALA A 210 15.20 -18.03 4.07
N SER A 211 14.13 -18.72 3.67
CA SER A 211 12.87 -18.76 4.42
C SER A 211 13.15 -19.18 5.86
N VAL A 212 13.17 -18.19 6.76
CA VAL A 212 13.36 -18.44 8.19
C VAL A 212 12.07 -19.08 8.67
N SER A 213 12.16 -20.24 9.31
CA SER A 213 11.01 -20.84 9.99
C SER A 213 10.47 -19.81 10.99
N GLY A 214 9.27 -19.32 10.75
CA GLY A 214 8.68 -18.25 11.53
C GLY A 214 7.21 -18.44 11.84
N PRO A 215 6.58 -17.46 12.50
CA PRO A 215 5.17 -17.49 12.86
C PRO A 215 4.30 -17.64 11.60
N ARG A 216 3.22 -18.41 11.74
CA ARG A 216 2.27 -18.63 10.64
C ARG A 216 1.49 -17.34 10.39
N GLU A 217 1.08 -17.13 9.14
CA GLU A 217 0.12 -16.07 8.83
C GLU A 217 -1.18 -16.23 9.63
N GLY A 218 -1.77 -15.11 10.06
CA GLY A 218 -2.92 -15.07 10.95
C GLY A 218 -2.58 -15.37 12.42
N GLN A 219 -1.33 -15.70 12.76
CA GLN A 219 -0.95 -15.94 14.15
C GLN A 219 -1.04 -14.66 14.97
N LEU A 220 -1.77 -14.72 16.08
CA LEU A 220 -1.85 -13.63 17.05
C LEU A 220 -0.62 -13.66 17.98
N LEU A 221 0.14 -12.57 17.97
CA LEU A 221 1.14 -12.28 18.99
C LEU A 221 0.46 -11.53 20.14
N VAL A 222 0.60 -12.05 21.35
CA VAL A 222 -0.01 -11.48 22.55
C VAL A 222 1.08 -11.04 23.51
N SER A 223 1.18 -9.73 23.75
CA SER A 223 2.07 -9.11 24.73
C SER A 223 3.51 -9.63 24.65
N ARG A 224 4.05 -9.81 23.44
CA ARG A 224 5.42 -10.27 23.23
C ARG A 224 6.38 -9.14 23.55
N ARG A 225 7.42 -9.45 24.32
CA ARG A 225 8.50 -8.51 24.65
C ARG A 225 9.49 -8.41 23.49
N GLY A 226 9.98 -7.22 23.25
CA GLY A 226 10.98 -6.98 22.23
C GLY A 226 11.30 -5.50 22.12
N ARG A 227 11.96 -5.15 21.01
CA ARG A 227 12.49 -3.82 20.75
C ARG A 227 12.06 -3.35 19.36
N LEU A 228 11.72 -2.08 19.30
CA LEU A 228 11.42 -1.41 18.05
C LEU A 228 12.69 -0.80 17.46
N GLY A 229 12.97 -1.06 16.19
CA GLY A 229 14.11 -0.56 15.45
C GLY A 229 13.74 -0.07 14.05
N ARG A 230 14.71 0.50 13.35
CA ARG A 230 14.60 0.86 11.92
C ARG A 230 15.45 -0.10 11.11
N GLY A 231 14.84 -0.73 10.11
CA GLY A 231 15.56 -1.54 9.14
C GLY A 231 16.40 -0.69 8.18
N PRO A 232 17.27 -1.31 7.36
CA PRO A 232 18.12 -0.61 6.39
C PRO A 232 17.30 0.17 5.34
N THR A 233 16.09 -0.30 5.07
CA THR A 233 15.13 0.30 4.14
C THR A 233 14.33 1.44 4.76
N GLY A 234 14.54 1.72 6.04
CA GLY A 234 13.79 2.69 6.84
C GLY A 234 12.53 2.12 7.48
N ALA A 235 12.04 0.93 7.07
CA ALA A 235 10.86 0.30 7.66
C ALA A 235 11.03 0.09 9.18
N TRP A 236 9.93 0.19 9.92
CA TRP A 236 9.93 -0.19 11.32
C TRP A 236 10.00 -1.69 11.46
N VAL A 237 10.95 -2.16 12.24
CA VAL A 237 11.19 -3.56 12.50
C VAL A 237 11.02 -3.82 13.99
N TRP A 238 10.23 -4.82 14.31
CA TRP A 238 10.09 -5.37 15.64
C TRP A 238 11.04 -6.56 15.80
N VAL A 239 11.96 -6.47 16.74
CA VAL A 239 12.88 -7.55 17.10
C VAL A 239 12.41 -8.12 18.42
N GLN A 240 11.95 -9.36 18.42
CA GLN A 240 11.53 -10.05 19.64
C GLN A 240 12.77 -10.33 20.51
N ASP A 241 12.62 -10.12 21.82
CA ASP A 241 13.66 -10.55 22.75
C ASP A 241 13.61 -12.09 22.80
N SER A 242 14.76 -12.75 22.65
CA SER A 242 14.84 -14.22 22.70
C SER A 242 14.26 -14.77 24.01
N ASP A 243 13.49 -15.83 23.92
CA ASP A 243 12.95 -16.50 25.10
C ASP A 243 14.02 -17.36 25.80
N VAL A 244 13.64 -17.97 26.94
CA VAL A 244 14.52 -18.85 27.73
C VAL A 244 14.97 -20.08 26.94
N ASN A 245 14.28 -20.44 25.85
CA ASN A 245 14.63 -21.57 25.01
C ASN A 245 15.74 -21.23 24.02
N GLY A 246 16.20 -19.97 23.96
CA GLY A 246 17.27 -19.53 23.07
C GLY A 246 16.87 -19.55 21.59
N LEU A 247 15.58 -19.72 21.28
CA LEU A 247 15.10 -19.65 19.92
C LEU A 247 15.00 -18.18 19.53
N SER A 248 15.85 -17.76 18.61
CA SER A 248 15.77 -16.43 18.01
C SER A 248 14.51 -16.37 17.18
N ASP A 249 13.46 -15.74 17.70
CA ASP A 249 12.28 -15.40 16.92
C ASP A 249 12.68 -14.49 15.73
N PRO A 250 12.01 -14.64 14.57
CA PRO A 250 12.28 -13.77 13.44
C PRO A 250 11.88 -12.33 13.73
N SER A 251 12.60 -11.39 13.13
CA SER A 251 12.22 -9.98 13.14
C SER A 251 10.98 -9.78 12.26
N LEU A 252 10.08 -8.88 12.68
CA LEU A 252 8.81 -8.62 12.03
C LEU A 252 8.78 -7.19 11.51
N ILE A 253 8.43 -6.99 10.24
CA ILE A 253 8.26 -5.64 9.67
C ILE A 253 6.87 -5.13 10.04
N LEU A 254 6.76 -3.93 10.59
CA LEU A 254 5.45 -3.38 10.95
C LEU A 254 4.66 -2.96 9.70
N LEU A 255 3.43 -3.46 9.59
CA LEU A 255 2.49 -3.06 8.55
C LEU A 255 1.98 -1.63 8.80
N PRO A 256 1.73 -0.84 7.74
CA PRO A 256 1.02 0.42 7.83
C PRO A 256 -0.34 0.25 8.52
N SER A 257 -0.51 0.94 9.63
CA SER A 257 -1.76 1.04 10.40
C SER A 257 -1.69 2.28 11.28
N ARG A 258 -2.82 2.67 11.89
CA ARG A 258 -2.81 3.78 12.84
C ARG A 258 -1.98 3.47 14.07
N LYS A 259 -1.98 2.20 14.52
CA LYS A 259 -1.13 1.77 15.64
C LYS A 259 0.35 1.85 15.31
N THR A 260 0.72 1.54 14.07
CA THR A 260 2.08 1.80 13.59
C THR A 260 2.37 3.29 13.63
N ALA A 261 1.50 4.15 13.09
CA ALA A 261 1.67 5.61 13.15
C ALA A 261 1.81 6.15 14.59
N GLU A 262 1.01 5.65 15.53
CA GLU A 262 1.14 5.94 16.97
C GLU A 262 2.50 5.52 17.52
N LEU A 263 2.99 4.33 17.16
CA LEU A 263 4.32 3.85 17.52
C LEU A 263 5.43 4.72 16.92
N GLU A 264 5.29 5.22 15.68
CA GLU A 264 6.29 6.11 15.08
C GLU A 264 6.36 7.45 15.80
N ALA A 265 5.19 8.05 16.06
CA ALA A 265 5.07 9.31 16.79
C ALA A 265 5.68 9.18 18.20
N TYR A 266 5.50 8.02 18.83
CA TYR A 266 6.13 7.72 20.11
C TYR A 266 7.66 7.48 19.98
N GLY A 267 8.09 6.74 18.96
CA GLY A 267 9.48 6.32 18.73
C GLY A 267 10.44 7.39 18.21
N GLY A 268 9.91 8.50 17.66
CA GLY A 268 10.71 9.58 17.05
C GLY A 268 11.69 10.31 17.99
N TYR A 269 11.56 10.17 19.31
CA TYR A 269 12.33 10.92 20.31
C TYR A 269 13.37 10.06 21.07
N GLY A 270 14.20 9.28 20.37
CA GLY A 270 15.31 8.54 21.00
C GLY A 270 14.91 7.25 21.73
N TRP A 271 13.73 6.71 21.45
CA TRP A 271 13.21 5.48 22.09
C TRP A 271 13.50 4.20 21.28
N LEU A 272 14.29 4.30 20.21
CA LEU A 272 14.75 3.13 19.46
C LEU A 272 15.50 2.18 20.41
N GLY A 273 15.14 0.90 20.35
CA GLY A 273 15.76 -0.14 21.17
C GLY A 273 15.20 -0.27 22.59
N GLN A 274 14.23 0.55 23.02
CA GLN A 274 13.61 0.40 24.34
C GLN A 274 12.72 -0.85 24.41
N PRO A 275 12.74 -1.61 25.52
CA PRO A 275 11.91 -2.79 25.66
C PRO A 275 10.44 -2.39 25.78
N MET A 276 9.60 -2.99 24.95
CA MET A 276 8.15 -2.84 25.01
C MET A 276 7.47 -4.19 24.83
N LEU A 277 6.17 -4.23 25.09
CA LEU A 277 5.29 -5.34 24.76
C LEU A 277 4.47 -4.93 23.55
N ILE A 278 4.40 -5.77 22.53
CA ILE A 278 3.53 -5.58 21.37
C ILE A 278 2.57 -6.76 21.24
N SER A 279 1.36 -6.46 20.82
CA SER A 279 0.37 -7.45 20.39
C SER A 279 -0.09 -7.10 18.99
N GLY A 280 -0.42 -8.12 18.21
CA GLY A 280 -0.79 -7.93 16.82
C GLY A 280 -0.98 -9.24 16.09
N GLU A 281 -1.24 -9.14 14.80
CA GLU A 281 -1.42 -10.26 13.91
C GLU A 281 -0.26 -10.35 12.92
N VAL A 282 0.25 -11.55 12.71
CA VAL A 282 1.36 -11.82 11.80
C VAL A 282 0.85 -12.09 10.39
N PHE A 283 1.50 -11.49 9.41
CA PHE A 283 1.30 -11.75 7.99
C PHE A 283 2.60 -12.25 7.36
N THR A 284 2.49 -12.98 6.26
CA THR A 284 3.65 -13.41 5.48
C THR A 284 3.52 -12.92 4.06
N TYR A 285 4.62 -12.44 3.48
CA TYR A 285 4.65 -12.02 2.09
C TYR A 285 6.07 -12.17 1.54
N ARG A 286 6.23 -12.93 0.46
CA ARG A 286 7.53 -13.24 -0.17
C ARG A 286 8.56 -13.78 0.82
N GLY A 287 8.12 -14.67 1.71
CA GLY A 287 8.97 -15.29 2.74
C GLY A 287 9.39 -14.36 3.89
N ARG A 288 8.90 -13.13 3.95
CA ARG A 288 9.13 -12.19 5.06
C ARG A 288 7.92 -12.14 5.97
N HIS A 289 8.17 -11.86 7.26
CA HIS A 289 7.13 -11.73 8.26
C HIS A 289 6.81 -10.26 8.54
N PHE A 290 5.53 -9.98 8.53
CA PHE A 290 4.97 -8.67 8.79
C PHE A 290 4.09 -8.73 10.04
N LEU A 291 3.99 -7.64 10.79
CA LEU A 291 3.16 -7.54 11.98
C LEU A 291 2.22 -6.35 11.84
N ARG A 292 0.92 -6.60 11.95
CA ARG A 292 -0.09 -5.54 12.16
C ARG A 292 -0.26 -5.32 13.66
N PRO A 293 0.24 -4.21 14.23
CA PRO A 293 0.09 -3.95 15.66
C PRO A 293 -1.37 -3.65 16.00
N THR A 294 -1.88 -4.27 17.06
CA THR A 294 -3.22 -3.98 17.62
C THR A 294 -3.14 -3.30 18.98
N ALA A 295 -2.11 -3.63 19.77
CA ALA A 295 -1.85 -3.01 21.05
C ALA A 295 -0.35 -2.98 21.36
N TRP A 296 0.09 -2.01 22.16
CA TRP A 296 1.47 -1.94 22.63
C TRP A 296 1.55 -1.25 23.99
N LYS A 297 2.61 -1.53 24.74
CA LYS A 297 2.88 -0.92 26.04
C LYS A 297 4.37 -0.91 26.34
N ILE A 298 4.90 0.18 26.89
CA ILE A 298 6.29 0.24 27.34
C ILE A 298 6.48 -0.61 28.59
N VAL A 299 7.55 -1.41 28.61
CA VAL A 299 7.97 -2.12 29.81
C VAL A 299 8.72 -1.13 30.69
N ARG A 300 8.06 -0.64 31.75
CA ARG A 300 8.77 0.08 32.81
C ARG A 300 9.46 -0.95 33.69
N GLU A 301 10.77 -1.12 33.50
CA GLU A 301 11.56 -1.85 34.47
C GLU A 301 11.47 -1.10 35.79
N ARG A 302 10.84 -1.72 36.79
CA ARG A 302 10.97 -1.22 38.15
C ARG A 302 12.41 -1.57 38.54
N PRO A 303 13.29 -0.60 38.79
CA PRO A 303 14.58 -0.91 39.37
C PRO A 303 14.27 -1.67 40.66
N ASN A 304 14.58 -2.97 40.67
CA ASN A 304 14.24 -3.84 41.78
C ASN A 304 14.77 -3.17 43.05
N LEU A 305 13.92 -3.06 44.09
CA LEU A 305 14.36 -2.69 45.42
C LEU A 305 15.53 -3.62 45.77
N ILE A 306 16.74 -3.07 45.75
CA ILE A 306 17.93 -3.71 46.27
C ILE A 306 17.61 -3.98 47.76
N ARG A 307 17.57 -5.26 48.12
CA ARG A 307 17.37 -5.70 49.50
C ARG A 307 18.72 -5.88 50.18
#